data_AF-A0A536YF84-F1
#
_entry.id   AF-A0A536YF84-F1
#
_cell.length_a   1.000
_cell.length_b   1.000
_cell.length_c   1.000
_cell.angle_alpha   90.00
_cell.angle_beta   90.00
_cell.angle_gamma   90.00
#
_symmetry.space_group_name_H-M   'P 1'
#
loop_
_entity.id
_entity.type
_entity.pdbx_description
1 polymer ?
#
loop_
_entity_poly.entity_id
_entity_poly.type
_entity_poly.pdbx_seq_one_letter_code
_entity_poly.pdbx_strand_id
1 'polypeptide(L)' 'MRNPQLNGDGTLQHLLTIEGLPREVLVHILDTAASFIGVTKREVKKVPLLRGKSVFNLFFEASTRTRTTFEIAAKRLSA' A
#
# COMPACT_ATOMS: atom_id res chain seq x y z
N MET A 1 5.73 10.34 -22.72
CA MET A 1 5.56 8.88 -22.49
C MET A 1 4.50 8.68 -21.42
N ARG A 2 3.65 7.66 -21.55
CA ARG A 2 2.66 7.31 -20.52
C ARG A 2 3.40 6.69 -19.32
N ASN A 3 3.22 7.24 -18.12
CA ASN A 3 3.76 6.64 -16.91
C ASN A 3 2.94 5.39 -16.56
N PRO A 4 3.50 4.17 -16.58
CA PRO A 4 2.76 2.92 -16.34
C PRO A 4 2.26 2.81 -14.89
N GLN A 5 2.72 3.69 -14.00
CA GLN A 5 2.29 3.74 -12.61
C GLN A 5 0.91 4.39 -12.42
N LEU A 6 0.44 5.16 -13.41
CA LEU A 6 -0.82 5.91 -13.36
C LEU A 6 -1.84 5.34 -14.35
N ASN A 7 -3.11 5.30 -13.94
CA ASN A 7 -4.21 4.94 -14.83
C ASN A 7 -4.66 6.15 -15.70
N GLY A 8 -5.75 5.97 -16.47
CA GLY A 8 -6.30 7.02 -17.35
C GLY A 8 -6.75 8.29 -16.62
N ASP A 9 -7.08 8.18 -15.33
CA ASP A 9 -7.55 9.29 -14.48
C ASP A 9 -6.40 9.97 -13.72
N GLY A 10 -5.16 9.53 -13.95
CA GLY A 10 -3.98 10.03 -13.26
C GLY A 10 -3.82 9.53 -11.82
N THR A 11 -4.63 8.56 -11.38
CA THR A 11 -4.49 7.97 -10.05
C THR A 11 -3.46 6.84 -10.04
N LEU A 12 -2.79 6.67 -8.90
CA LEU A 12 -1.74 5.65 -8.74
C LEU A 12 -2.36 4.25 -8.82
N GLN A 13 -1.94 3.47 -9.82
CA GLN A 13 -2.36 2.09 -10.04
C GLN A 13 -1.26 1.10 -9.64
N HIS A 14 0.00 1.42 -9.93
CA HIS A 14 1.16 0.59 -9.61
C HIS A 14 2.26 1.44 -8.99
N LEU A 15 2.91 0.97 -7.92
CA LEU A 15 4.10 1.60 -7.35
C LEU A 15 5.33 0.76 -7.70
N LEU A 16 6.00 1.14 -8.79
CA LEU A 16 7.19 0.47 -9.32
C LEU A 16 8.47 1.24 -8.98
N THR A 17 8.40 2.57 -8.99
CA THR A 17 9.48 3.49 -8.65
C THR A 17 8.93 4.84 -8.20
N ILE A 18 9.67 5.55 -7.36
CA ILE A 18 9.31 6.94 -7.00
C ILE A 18 9.64 7.94 -8.12
N GLU A 19 10.49 7.55 -9.07
CA GLU A 19 10.91 8.41 -10.19
C GLU A 19 9.74 8.69 -11.13
N GLY A 20 9.61 9.96 -11.54
CA GLY A 20 8.56 10.40 -12.46
C GLY A 20 7.14 10.38 -11.88
N LEU A 21 6.97 10.06 -10.59
CA LEU A 21 5.70 10.28 -9.89
C LEU A 21 5.56 11.77 -9.52
N PRO A 22 4.37 12.36 -9.71
CA PRO A 22 4.07 13.70 -9.20
C PRO A 22 4.26 13.76 -7.69
N ARG A 23 4.76 14.89 -7.18
CA ARG A 23 4.99 15.11 -5.75
C ARG A 23 3.71 14.89 -4.94
N GLU A 24 2.57 15.29 -5.49
CA GLU A 24 1.26 15.21 -4.87
C GLU A 24 0.86 13.76 -4.59
N VAL A 25 1.20 12.84 -5.50
CA VAL A 25 0.94 11.40 -5.33
C VAL A 25 1.78 10.85 -4.17
N LEU A 26 3.06 11.24 -4.09
CA LEU A 26 3.96 10.80 -3.02
C LEU A 26 3.48 11.32 -1.65
N VAL A 27 3.13 12.60 -1.57
CA VAL A 27 2.59 13.21 -0.35
C VAL A 27 1.28 12.53 0.06
N HIS A 28 0.39 12.24 -0.89
CA HIS A 28 -0.86 11.54 -0.60
C HIS A 28 -0.65 10.14 -0.01
N ILE A 29 0.36 9.39 -0.47
CA ILE A 29 0.74 8.10 0.13
C ILE A 29 1.16 8.30 1.60
N LEU A 30 2.00 9.31 1.86
CA LEU A 30 2.50 9.61 3.21
C LEU A 30 1.37 10.06 4.15
N ASP A 31 0.47 10.94 3.70
CA ASP A 31 -0.68 11.41 4.48
C ASP A 31 -1.63 10.25 4.79
N THR A 32 -1.88 9.37 3.80
CA THR A 32 -2.67 8.16 3.99
C THR A 32 -2.02 7.24 5.02
N ALA A 33 -0.71 7.01 4.93
CA ALA A 33 0.03 6.21 5.91
C ALA A 33 -0.05 6.79 7.33
N ALA A 34 0.03 8.12 7.47
CA ALA A 34 -0.11 8.80 8.76
C ALA A 34 -1.48 8.55 9.40
N SER A 35 -2.55 8.48 8.61
CA SER A 35 -3.89 8.17 9.12
C SER A 35 -3.99 6.78 9.78
N PHE A 36 -3.21 5.80 9.31
CA PHE A 36 -3.19 4.45 9.86
C PHE A 36 -2.44 4.35 11.20
N ILE A 37 -1.56 5.31 11.53
CA ILE A 37 -0.86 5.35 12.82
C ILE A 37 -1.90 5.44 13.95
N GLY A 38 -2.93 6.29 13.80
CA GLY A 38 -4.01 6.44 14.78
C GLY A 38 -4.94 5.22 14.91
N VAL A 39 -5.11 4.45 13.82
CA VAL A 39 -5.95 3.23 13.80
C VAL A 39 -5.37 2.11 14.67
N THR A 40 -4.05 2.07 14.87
CA THR A 40 -3.40 1.06 15.73
C THR A 40 -3.79 1.15 17.21
N LYS A 41 -4.33 2.28 17.66
CA LYS A 41 -4.80 2.53 19.04
C LYS A 41 -6.27 2.14 19.28
N ARG A 42 -7.04 1.80 18.23
CA ARG A 42 -8.45 1.38 18.38
C ARG A 42 -8.56 -0.10 18.77
N GLU A 43 -9.56 -0.44 19.57
CA GLU A 43 -9.83 -1.83 20.00
C GLU A 43 -10.09 -2.76 18.80
N VAL A 44 -10.74 -2.25 17.74
CA VAL A 44 -10.93 -2.96 16.48
C VAL A 44 -9.83 -2.56 15.49
N LYS A 45 -8.78 -3.38 15.40
CA LYS A 45 -7.60 -3.18 14.53
C LYS A 45 -7.81 -3.63 13.08
N LYS A 46 -8.97 -4.19 12.73
CA LYS A 46 -9.29 -4.70 11.40
C LYS A 46 -10.19 -3.70 10.65
N VAL A 47 -9.70 -3.18 9.54
CA VAL A 47 -10.48 -2.33 8.63
C VAL A 47 -10.87 -3.17 7.41
N PRO A 48 -12.12 -3.23 6.96
CA PRO A 48 -12.55 -4.16 5.91
C PRO A 48 -12.23 -3.70 4.48
N LEU A 49 -11.20 -2.88 4.28
CA LEU A 49 -10.90 -2.25 2.98
C LEU A 49 -10.54 -3.26 1.88
N LEU A 50 -9.94 -4.39 2.24
CA LEU A 50 -9.53 -5.43 1.29
C LEU A 50 -10.35 -6.72 1.46
N ARG A 51 -11.51 -6.68 2.13
CA ARG A 51 -12.34 -7.87 2.33
C ARG A 51 -12.70 -8.52 0.99
N GLY A 52 -12.40 -9.81 0.86
CA GLY A 52 -12.65 -10.57 -0.37
C GLY A 52 -11.61 -10.33 -1.48
N LYS A 53 -10.49 -9.68 -1.16
CA LYS A 53 -9.31 -9.58 -2.02
C LYS A 53 -8.22 -10.49 -1.48
N SER A 54 -7.41 -11.06 -2.36
CA SER A 54 -6.21 -11.82 -1.99
C SER A 54 -4.96 -11.02 -2.32
N VAL A 55 -4.01 -10.96 -1.39
CA VAL A 55 -2.71 -10.30 -1.57
C VAL A 55 -1.62 -11.36 -1.61
N PHE A 56 -0.81 -11.37 -2.66
CA PHE A 56 0.28 -12.31 -2.86
C PHE A 56 1.63 -11.61 -2.76
N ASN A 57 2.53 -12.18 -1.95
CA ASN A 57 3.91 -11.73 -1.82
C ASN A 57 4.83 -12.65 -2.64
N LEU A 58 5.46 -12.13 -3.68
CA LEU A 58 6.40 -12.87 -4.52
C LEU A 58 7.83 -12.35 -4.32
N PHE A 59 8.70 -13.18 -3.77
CA PHE A 59 10.09 -12.86 -3.50
C PHE A 59 10.99 -13.94 -4.10
N PHE A 60 11.86 -13.58 -5.04
CA PHE A 60 12.86 -14.49 -5.61
C PHE A 60 14.11 -14.62 -4.71
N GLU A 61 14.28 -13.67 -3.78
CA GLU A 61 15.35 -13.64 -2.80
C GLU A 61 14.78 -13.34 -1.40
N ALA A 62 15.45 -13.77 -0.35
CA ALA A 62 14.96 -13.62 1.01
C ALA A 62 14.91 -12.14 1.44
N SER A 63 13.71 -11.64 1.79
CA SER A 63 13.49 -10.28 2.31
C SER A 63 12.53 -10.28 3.50
N THR A 64 13.03 -10.67 4.68
CA THR A 64 12.20 -10.92 5.88
C THR A 64 11.40 -9.69 6.32
N ARG A 65 12.01 -8.51 6.36
CA ARG A 65 11.34 -7.30 6.86
C ARG A 65 10.21 -6.85 5.93
N THR A 66 10.45 -6.89 4.63
CA THR A 66 9.47 -6.51 3.60
C THR A 66 8.31 -7.50 3.60
N ARG A 67 8.59 -8.80 3.56
CA ARG A 67 7.55 -9.83 3.60
C ARG A 67 6.65 -9.69 4.84
N THR A 68 7.25 -9.63 6.03
CA THR A 68 6.51 -9.53 7.29
C THR A 68 5.66 -8.27 7.36
N THR A 69 6.17 -7.12 6.89
CA THR A 69 5.40 -5.86 6.93
C THR A 69 4.20 -5.88 5.98
N PHE A 70 4.35 -6.43 4.77
CA PHE A 70 3.23 -6.61 3.83
C PHE A 70 2.18 -7.62 4.34
N GLU A 71 2.60 -8.74 4.94
CA GLU A 71 1.69 -9.71 5.56
C GLU A 71 0.85 -9.08 6.69
N ILE A 72 1.50 -8.31 7.58
CA ILE A 72 0.82 -7.60 8.66
C ILE A 72 -0.16 -6.56 8.11
N ALA A 73 0.24 -5.79 7.10
CA ALA A 73 -0.61 -4.78 6.49
C ALA A 73 -1.85 -5.40 5.85
N ALA A 74 -1.69 -6.44 5.03
CA ALA A 74 -2.79 -7.16 4.39
C ALA A 74 -3.79 -7.69 5.43
N LYS A 75 -3.29 -8.34 6.49
CA LYS A 75 -4.13 -8.87 7.58
C LYS A 75 -4.91 -7.78 8.32
N ARG A 76 -4.31 -6.61 8.54
CA ARG A 76 -4.99 -5.45 9.18
C ARG A 76 -6.08 -4.85 8.30
N LEU A 77 -5.90 -4.92 6.98
CA LEU A 77 -6.86 -4.47 5.98
C LEU A 77 -7.89 -5.55 5.58
N SER A 78 -7.87 -6.71 6.26
CA SER A 78 -8.79 -7.82 6.06
C SER A 78 -8.75 -8.45 4.65
N ALA A 79 -7.58 -8.39 4.01
CA ALA A 79 -7.25 -9.24 2.86
C ALA A 79 -7.00 -10.69 3.31
#